data_AF-A0A151QP66-F1
#
_entry.id   AF-A0A151QP66-F1
#
_cell.length_a   1.000
_cell.length_b   1.000
_cell.length_c   1.000
_cell.angle_alpha   90.00
_cell.angle_beta   90.00
_cell.angle_gamma   90.00
#
_symmetry.space_group_name_H-M   'P 1'
#
loop_
_entity.id
_entity.type
_entity.pdbx_description
1 polymer ?
#
loop_
_entity_poly.entity_id
_entity_poly.type
_entity_poly.pdbx_seq_one_letter_code
_entity_poly.pdbx_strand_id
1 'polypeptide(L)'
;MLTICLIVIFHFSLPANARVHHSHRKLVVLELSLNKGIAGQNFPKELTKKNNASAIANCATIHYDEVVGSFKSALAELKEDPDTANYDAKVAGDGAVSCQQALDDAHIVNPDINALNNQISLLNHISFLATNHL
;
A
#
# COMPACT_ATOMS: atom_id res chain seq x y z
N MET A 1 10.09 -17.39 5.78
CA MET A 1 9.04 -16.70 5.00
C MET A 1 7.62 -17.21 5.27
N LEU A 2 7.41 -18.39 5.87
CA LEU A 2 6.07 -18.84 6.31
C LEU A 2 5.55 -18.16 7.59
N THR A 3 6.41 -17.52 8.39
CA THR A 3 6.05 -17.08 9.75
C THR A 3 5.27 -15.76 9.79
N ILE A 4 5.43 -14.88 8.79
CA ILE A 4 4.75 -13.57 8.77
C ILE A 4 3.26 -13.73 8.40
N CYS A 5 2.93 -14.71 7.55
CA CYS A 5 1.55 -14.98 7.15
C CYS A 5 0.67 -15.45 8.33
N LEU A 6 1.26 -16.19 9.29
CA LEU A 6 0.54 -16.66 10.48
C LEU A 6 0.27 -15.55 11.52
N ILE A 7 1.15 -14.55 11.64
CA ILE A 7 0.99 -13.50 12.67
C ILE A 7 -0.21 -12.59 12.36
N VAL A 8 -0.47 -12.33 11.08
CA VAL A 8 -1.65 -11.56 10.64
C VAL A 8 -2.96 -12.32 10.90
N ILE A 9 -2.92 -13.66 10.88
CA ILE A 9 -4.09 -14.52 11.07
C ILE A 9 -4.38 -14.77 12.55
N PHE A 10 -3.36 -14.92 13.41
CA PHE A 10 -3.55 -15.36 14.81
C PHE A 10 -3.83 -14.23 15.82
N HIS A 11 -3.49 -12.97 15.55
CA HIS A 11 -3.81 -11.87 16.48
C HIS A 11 -5.29 -11.44 16.48
N PHE A 12 -6.11 -11.95 15.55
CA PHE A 12 -7.55 -11.69 15.48
C PHE A 12 -8.35 -13.00 15.65
N SER A 13 -8.31 -13.57 16.85
CA SER A 13 -9.32 -14.55 17.24
C SER A 13 -10.64 -13.82 17.55
N LEU A 14 -11.64 -13.91 16.66
CA LEU A 14 -13.05 -13.60 16.98
C LEU A 14 -14.02 -14.43 16.11
N PRO A 15 -15.22 -14.74 16.67
CA PRO A 15 -15.90 -16.02 16.51
C PRO A 15 -16.79 -16.12 15.26
N ALA A 16 -17.29 -17.34 15.06
CA ALA A 16 -18.09 -17.81 13.94
C ALA A 16 -19.36 -16.97 13.67
N ASN A 17 -19.35 -16.18 12.59
CA ASN A 17 -20.53 -15.94 11.76
C ASN A 17 -20.11 -15.53 10.33
N ALA A 18 -20.33 -16.41 9.36
CA ALA A 18 -19.61 -16.41 8.07
C ALA A 18 -19.96 -15.25 7.10
N ARG A 19 -21.03 -14.48 7.34
CA ARG A 19 -21.43 -13.36 6.46
C ARG A 19 -20.89 -11.99 6.88
N VAL A 20 -20.48 -11.80 8.14
CA VAL A 20 -19.95 -10.53 8.67
C VAL A 20 -18.42 -10.45 8.60
N HIS A 21 -17.75 -11.58 8.33
CA HIS A 21 -16.30 -11.72 8.37
C HIS A 21 -15.57 -11.24 7.10
N HIS A 22 -16.22 -11.33 5.93
CA HIS A 22 -15.55 -11.04 4.64
C HIS A 22 -15.27 -9.54 4.44
N SER A 23 -16.25 -8.68 4.78
CA SER A 23 -16.08 -7.22 4.73
C SER A 23 -15.04 -6.71 5.73
N HIS A 24 -14.96 -7.29 6.92
CA HIS A 24 -13.96 -6.92 7.94
C HIS A 24 -12.53 -7.22 7.49
N ARG A 25 -12.27 -8.36 6.83
CA ARG A 25 -10.92 -8.68 6.36
C ARG A 25 -10.43 -7.72 5.27
N LYS A 26 -11.29 -7.35 4.33
CA LYS A 26 -10.99 -6.35 3.29
C LYS A 26 -10.62 -5.00 3.91
N LEU A 27 -11.43 -4.56 4.87
CA LEU A 27 -11.20 -3.32 5.61
C LEU A 27 -9.84 -3.33 6.31
N VAL A 28 -9.54 -4.38 7.07
CA VAL A 28 -8.26 -4.49 7.82
C VAL A 28 -7.05 -4.48 6.89
N VAL A 29 -7.12 -5.18 5.75
CA VAL A 29 -6.03 -5.20 4.77
C VAL A 29 -5.84 -3.82 4.15
N LEU A 30 -6.91 -3.16 3.69
CA LEU A 30 -6.83 -1.83 3.08
C LEU A 30 -6.38 -0.76 4.10
N GLU A 31 -6.81 -0.82 5.36
CA GLU A 31 -6.35 0.06 6.43
C GLU A 31 -4.85 -0.15 6.72
N LEU A 32 -4.40 -1.40 6.76
CA LEU A 32 -2.98 -1.70 6.90
C LEU A 32 -2.18 -1.11 5.74
N SER A 33 -2.64 -1.33 4.50
CA SER A 33 -2.01 -0.83 3.28
C SER A 33 -1.94 0.70 3.26
N LEU A 34 -3.05 1.39 3.58
CA LEU A 34 -3.10 2.84 3.68
C LEU A 34 -2.11 3.37 4.72
N ASN A 35 -2.10 2.78 5.92
CA ASN A 35 -1.19 3.21 6.98
C ASN A 35 0.29 3.04 6.59
N LYS A 36 0.61 1.98 5.83
CA LYS A 36 1.96 1.79 5.28
C LYS A 36 2.26 2.75 4.14
N GLY A 37 1.30 3.07 3.28
CA GLY A 37 1.44 4.14 2.28
C GLY A 37 1.75 5.49 2.93
N ILE A 38 1.02 5.88 3.98
CA ILE A 38 1.24 7.14 4.71
C ILE A 38 2.62 7.16 5.39
N ALA A 39 2.98 6.09 6.11
CA ALA A 39 4.29 5.99 6.75
C ALA A 39 5.41 6.01 5.70
N GLY A 40 5.20 5.32 4.58
CA GLY A 40 6.09 5.27 3.44
C GLY A 40 6.26 6.62 2.76
N GLN A 41 5.22 7.43 2.68
CA GLN A 41 5.29 8.79 2.15
C GLN A 41 6.16 9.70 3.03
N ASN A 42 6.04 9.57 4.35
CA ASN A 42 6.76 10.41 5.30
C ASN A 42 8.27 10.13 5.31
N PHE A 43 8.70 8.91 5.01
CA PHE A 43 10.11 8.56 5.02
C PHE A 43 10.95 9.32 3.97
N PRO A 44 10.62 9.34 2.66
CA PRO A 44 11.30 10.17 1.69
C PRO A 44 11.16 11.67 1.97
N LYS A 45 10.05 12.15 2.56
CA LYS A 45 9.90 13.56 2.98
C LYS A 45 10.94 13.97 4.04
N GLU A 46 11.30 13.06 4.94
CA GLU A 46 12.36 13.32 5.93
C GLU A 46 13.77 13.18 5.32
N LEU A 47 13.94 12.32 4.31
CA LEU A 47 15.20 12.18 3.58
C LEU A 47 15.53 13.41 2.75
N THR A 48 14.55 14.04 2.10
CA THR A 48 14.80 15.24 1.26
C THR A 48 15.31 16.43 2.05
N LYS A 49 14.94 16.56 3.33
CA LYS A 49 15.51 17.58 4.24
C LYS A 49 17.02 17.45 4.42
N LYS A 50 17.57 16.25 4.21
CA LYS A 50 18.99 15.93 4.36
C LYS A 50 19.72 15.86 3.02
N ASN A 51 19.01 15.52 1.94
CA ASN A 51 19.56 15.36 0.60
C ASN A 51 18.50 15.70 -0.45
N ASN A 52 18.68 16.83 -1.16
CA ASN A 52 17.72 17.37 -2.13
C ASN A 52 17.77 16.66 -3.49
N ALA A 53 17.76 15.33 -3.50
CA ALA A 53 17.62 14.56 -4.73
C ALA A 53 16.17 14.66 -5.25
N SER A 54 15.97 15.26 -6.42
CA SER A 54 14.64 15.45 -7.01
C SER A 54 13.85 14.14 -7.16
N ALA A 55 14.51 13.02 -7.44
CA ALA A 55 13.85 11.71 -7.53
C ALA A 55 13.28 11.24 -6.18
N ILE A 56 14.01 11.46 -5.07
CA ILE A 56 13.51 11.14 -3.71
C ILE A 56 12.34 12.06 -3.33
N ALA A 57 12.40 13.33 -3.75
CA ALA A 57 11.27 14.26 -3.55
C ALA A 57 10.03 13.81 -4.31
N ASN A 58 10.18 13.42 -5.58
CA ASN A 58 9.07 12.93 -6.41
C ASN A 58 8.47 11.64 -5.84
N CYS A 59 9.28 10.74 -5.27
CA CYS A 59 8.77 9.60 -4.50
C CYS A 59 7.80 10.08 -3.40
N ALA A 60 8.18 11.08 -2.62
CA ALA A 60 7.39 11.58 -1.49
C ALA A 60 6.11 12.35 -1.88
N THR A 61 6.10 13.07 -3.00
CA THR A 61 5.07 14.08 -3.31
C THR A 61 4.27 13.82 -4.59
N ILE A 62 4.67 12.85 -5.39
CA ILE A 62 3.93 12.48 -6.61
C ILE A 62 3.52 11.03 -6.45
N HIS A 63 4.52 10.16 -6.37
CA HIS A 63 4.30 8.71 -6.40
C HIS A 63 3.60 8.18 -5.15
N TYR A 64 3.99 8.62 -3.95
CA TYR A 64 3.30 8.17 -2.74
C TYR A 64 1.98 8.92 -2.47
N ASP A 65 1.73 10.06 -3.12
CA ASP A 65 0.40 10.67 -3.10
C ASP A 65 -0.61 9.81 -3.88
N GLU A 66 -0.18 9.22 -5.01
CA GLU A 66 -0.97 8.22 -5.75
C GLU A 66 -1.24 6.98 -4.89
N VAL A 67 -0.21 6.39 -4.27
CA VAL A 67 -0.35 5.22 -3.37
C VAL A 67 -1.39 5.49 -2.27
N VAL A 68 -1.26 6.62 -1.57
CA VAL A 68 -2.15 6.99 -0.48
C VAL A 68 -3.56 7.31 -1.00
N GLY A 69 -3.67 8.00 -2.13
CA GLY A 69 -4.93 8.34 -2.78
C GLY A 69 -5.72 7.10 -3.17
N SER A 70 -5.10 6.16 -3.88
CA SER A 70 -5.75 4.93 -4.33
C SER A 70 -6.17 4.03 -3.16
N PHE A 71 -5.35 3.86 -2.12
CA PHE A 71 -5.80 3.09 -0.95
C PHE A 71 -6.94 3.77 -0.17
N LYS A 72 -6.95 5.11 -0.10
CA LYS A 72 -8.08 5.85 0.50
C LYS A 72 -9.36 5.68 -0.33
N SER A 73 -9.25 5.77 -1.64
CA SER A 73 -10.36 5.61 -2.57
C SER A 73 -10.95 4.19 -2.48
N ALA A 74 -10.10 3.17 -2.52
CA ALA A 74 -10.48 1.78 -2.33
C ALA A 74 -11.23 1.53 -1.00
N LEU A 75 -10.83 2.20 0.08
CA LEU A 75 -11.53 2.12 1.38
C LEU A 75 -12.91 2.78 1.34
N ALA A 76 -13.02 3.95 0.71
CA ALA A 76 -14.26 4.71 0.64
C ALA A 76 -15.32 4.00 -0.19
N GLU A 77 -14.91 3.37 -1.29
CA GLU A 77 -15.80 2.74 -2.26
C GLU A 77 -16.18 1.31 -1.91
N LEU A 78 -15.47 0.65 -0.97
CA LEU A 78 -15.58 -0.78 -0.68
C LEU A 78 -17.02 -1.28 -0.46
N LYS A 79 -17.92 -0.41 0.01
CA LYS A 79 -19.35 -0.74 0.23
C LYS A 79 -20.27 -0.29 -0.92
N GLU A 80 -19.94 0.81 -1.59
CA GLU A 80 -20.83 1.47 -2.55
C GLU A 80 -20.55 1.03 -3.98
N ASP A 81 -19.26 0.97 -4.35
CA ASP A 81 -18.80 0.50 -5.65
C ASP A 81 -17.61 -0.45 -5.46
N PRO A 82 -17.91 -1.72 -5.23
CA PRO A 82 -16.87 -2.66 -4.87
C PRO A 82 -15.92 -3.03 -6.04
N ASP A 83 -16.37 -2.87 -7.29
CA ASP A 83 -15.54 -3.07 -8.48
C ASP A 83 -14.51 -1.93 -8.61
N THR A 84 -14.94 -0.69 -8.39
CA THR A 84 -14.01 0.45 -8.36
C THR A 84 -13.05 0.34 -7.17
N ALA A 85 -13.53 -0.08 -6.00
CA ALA A 85 -12.66 -0.36 -4.85
C ALA A 85 -11.58 -1.43 -5.14
N ASN A 86 -11.93 -2.47 -5.90
CA ASN A 86 -10.99 -3.49 -6.34
C ASN A 86 -9.96 -2.93 -7.33
N TYR A 87 -10.41 -2.13 -8.29
CA TYR A 87 -9.55 -1.46 -9.24
C TYR A 87 -8.58 -0.49 -8.54
N ASP A 88 -9.06 0.33 -7.62
CA ASP A 88 -8.24 1.25 -6.85
C ASP A 88 -7.21 0.51 -5.99
N ALA A 89 -7.61 -0.59 -5.36
CA ALA A 89 -6.70 -1.47 -4.65
C ALA A 89 -5.61 -2.06 -5.56
N LYS A 90 -5.92 -2.34 -6.83
CA LYS A 90 -5.01 -2.86 -7.85
C LYS A 90 -4.01 -1.83 -8.36
N VAL A 91 -4.40 -0.56 -8.51
CA VAL A 91 -3.50 0.49 -9.02
C VAL A 91 -2.71 1.19 -7.90
N ALA A 92 -3.08 0.99 -6.63
CA ALA A 92 -2.38 1.60 -5.49
C ALA A 92 -0.88 1.29 -5.38
N GLY A 93 -0.38 0.26 -6.07
CA GLY A 93 1.04 -0.07 -6.15
C GLY A 93 1.82 0.70 -7.23
N ASP A 94 1.15 1.34 -8.18
CA ASP A 94 1.78 1.95 -9.36
C ASP A 94 2.72 3.10 -8.99
N GLY A 95 2.37 3.87 -7.95
CA GLY A 95 3.26 4.88 -7.40
C GLY A 95 4.55 4.29 -6.83
N ALA A 96 4.49 3.16 -6.12
CA ALA A 96 5.72 2.51 -5.63
C ALA A 96 6.63 2.03 -6.76
N VAL A 97 6.06 1.50 -7.84
CA VAL A 97 6.80 1.11 -9.06
C VAL A 97 7.42 2.35 -9.71
N SER A 98 6.66 3.42 -9.88
CA SER A 98 7.11 4.67 -10.49
C SER A 98 8.21 5.36 -9.67
N CYS A 99 8.10 5.32 -8.34
CA CYS A 99 9.16 5.78 -7.45
C CYS A 99 10.46 4.99 -7.66
N GLN A 100 10.39 3.66 -7.73
CA GLN A 100 11.59 2.85 -7.98
C GLN A 100 12.22 3.19 -9.34
N GLN A 101 11.40 3.30 -10.40
CA GLN A 101 11.88 3.69 -11.72
C GLN A 101 12.58 5.06 -11.70
N ALA A 102 11.99 6.06 -11.02
CA ALA A 102 12.59 7.39 -10.91
C ALA A 102 13.94 7.38 -10.17
N LEU A 103 14.10 6.51 -9.16
CA LEU A 103 15.39 6.32 -8.48
C LEU A 103 16.41 5.64 -9.38
N ASP A 104 15.99 4.62 -10.12
CA ASP A 104 16.85 3.87 -11.04
C ASP A 104 17.34 4.78 -12.19
N ASP A 105 16.45 5.58 -12.79
CA ASP A 105 16.79 6.56 -13.83
C ASP A 105 17.78 7.63 -13.32
N ALA A 106 17.62 8.03 -12.05
CA ALA A 106 18.53 8.95 -11.37
C ALA A 106 19.82 8.28 -10.87
N HIS A 107 19.99 6.97 -11.06
CA HIS A 107 21.11 6.17 -10.57
C HIS A 107 21.28 6.25 -9.03
N ILE A 108 20.16 6.37 -8.31
CA ILE A 108 20.14 6.47 -6.84
C ILE A 108 19.83 5.10 -6.24
N VAL A 109 20.82 4.53 -5.55
CA VAL A 109 20.62 3.32 -4.76
C VAL A 109 20.23 3.71 -3.34
N ASN A 110 18.94 3.54 -3.00
CA ASN A 110 18.45 3.68 -1.64
C ASN A 110 17.74 2.38 -1.20
N PRO A 111 18.42 1.49 -0.46
CA PRO A 111 17.87 0.20 -0.05
C PRO A 111 16.60 0.32 0.80
N ASP A 112 16.47 1.38 1.60
CA ASP A 112 15.31 1.59 2.46
C ASP A 112 14.07 1.96 1.64
N ILE A 113 14.23 2.84 0.63
CA ILE A 113 13.12 3.17 -0.28
C ILE A 113 12.76 1.95 -1.15
N ASN A 114 13.74 1.18 -1.60
CA ASN A 114 13.48 -0.07 -2.35
C ASN A 114 12.68 -1.07 -1.50
N ALA A 115 13.09 -1.31 -0.25
CA ALA A 115 12.36 -2.18 0.66
C ALA A 115 10.93 -1.68 0.90
N LEU A 116 10.74 -0.37 1.04
CA LEU A 116 9.42 0.24 1.18
C LEU A 116 8.55 0.04 -0.08
N ASN A 117 9.10 0.29 -1.27
CA ASN A 117 8.39 0.10 -2.53
C ASN A 117 7.92 -1.34 -2.69
N ASN A 118 8.78 -2.32 -2.38
CA ASN A 118 8.42 -3.74 -2.42
C ASN A 118 7.31 -4.10 -1.41
N GLN A 119 7.33 -3.52 -0.21
CA GLN A 119 6.26 -3.72 0.78
C GLN A 119 4.93 -3.16 0.28
N ILE A 120 4.93 -1.99 -0.35
CA ILE A 120 3.73 -1.40 -0.94
C ILE A 120 3.22 -2.24 -2.12
N SER A 121 4.08 -2.70 -3.02
CA SER A 121 3.68 -3.60 -4.11
C SER A 121 3.07 -4.91 -3.59
N LEU A 122 3.64 -5.48 -2.51
CA LEU A 122 3.06 -6.66 -1.87
C LEU A 122 1.69 -6.35 -1.26
N LEU A 123 1.56 -5.25 -0.52
CA LEU A 123 0.31 -4.84 0.12
C LEU A 123 -0.77 -4.52 -0.91
N ASN A 124 -0.41 -3.85 -2.01
CA ASN A 124 -1.26 -3.65 -3.17
C ASN A 124 -1.80 -4.98 -3.73
N HIS A 125 -0.93 -5.95 -3.96
CA HIS A 125 -1.34 -7.26 -4.46
C HIS A 125 -2.30 -7.97 -3.48
N ILE A 126 -2.00 -7.94 -2.18
CA ILE A 126 -2.88 -8.52 -1.15
C ILE A 126 -4.23 -7.77 -1.10
N SER A 127 -4.21 -6.44 -1.18
CA SER A 127 -5.42 -5.60 -1.20
C SER A 127 -6.28 -5.93 -2.41
N PHE A 128 -5.70 -6.02 -3.61
CA PHE A 128 -6.40 -6.42 -4.84
C PHE A 128 -7.03 -7.81 -4.69
N LEU A 129 -6.29 -8.81 -4.21
CA LEU A 129 -6.84 -10.15 -4.01
C LEU A 129 -7.91 -10.20 -2.92
N ALA A 130 -7.77 -9.41 -1.86
CA ALA A 130 -8.75 -9.34 -0.78
C ALA A 130 -10.05 -8.69 -1.25
N THR A 131 -9.97 -7.67 -2.11
CA THR A 131 -11.15 -7.02 -2.67
C THR A 131 -11.76 -7.82 -3.80
N ASN A 132 -10.99 -8.65 -4.51
CA ASN A 132 -11.48 -9.57 -5.54
C ASN A 132 -12.50 -10.56 -4.92
N HIS A 133 -13.61 -10.83 -5.61
CA HIS A 133 -14.82 -11.49 -5.10
C HIS A 133 -15.74 -10.58 -4.27
N LEU A 134 -16.48 -9.75 -4.99
CA LEU A 134 -17.73 -9.14 -4.56
C LEU A 134 -18.91 -9.83 -5.23
#